data_AF-A0A958XTF2-F1
#
_entry.id   AF-A0A958XTF2-F1
#
_cell.length_a   1.000
_cell.length_b   1.000
_cell.length_c   1.000
_cell.angle_alpha   90.00
_cell.angle_beta   90.00
_cell.angle_gamma   90.00
#
_symmetry.space_group_name_H-M   'P 1'
#
loop_
_entity.id
_entity.type
_entity.pdbx_description
1 polymer ?
#
loop_
_entity_poly.entity_id
_entity_poly.type
_entity_poly.pdbx_seq_one_letter_code
_entity_poly.pdbx_strand_id
1 'polypeptide(L)'
;MKKYRVTAVFCLLLAIEVHAQFKNEGVYINITPGSSVIALDGVVNTDGGTLTVEGTLRTPADLTNTTSATLQGNGQYFIGGNWTNDAVFNAGMSSVTFTGDQGSMVTSGGDAFYDLSLDKTTGDLTLADDMNVANTLDFQAADNYIVLDNNNLQVLHITGYDATRHVRSTGTGFLVRTVGGSPVVFPVGNTSYNPATLSNAGASDLYFVRVADAVLSDGDAGAPLTADAVDRTWFIEEGTPDGSDLTLEVQWN
;
A
#
# COMPACT_ATOMS: atom_id res chain seq x y z
N MET A 1 -37.94 -34.17 57.18
CA MET A 1 -37.05 -33.09 56.69
C MET A 1 -37.30 -32.87 55.21
N LYS A 2 -37.86 -31.70 54.83
CA LYS A 2 -38.08 -31.34 53.42
C LYS A 2 -36.74 -30.99 52.77
N LYS A 3 -36.38 -31.66 51.66
CA LYS A 3 -35.22 -31.31 50.84
C LYS A 3 -35.61 -30.17 49.89
N TYR A 4 -34.91 -29.04 49.96
CA TYR A 4 -35.06 -27.94 49.00
C TYR A 4 -34.12 -28.17 47.82
N ARG A 5 -34.64 -28.08 46.60
CA ARG A 5 -33.85 -28.04 45.36
C ARG A 5 -33.57 -26.58 45.01
N VAL A 6 -32.30 -26.22 44.88
CA VAL A 6 -31.86 -24.95 44.29
C VAL A 6 -31.61 -25.21 42.81
N THR A 7 -32.28 -24.45 41.95
CA THR A 7 -31.98 -24.41 40.52
C THR A 7 -31.25 -23.11 40.26
N ALA A 8 -29.96 -23.20 39.95
CA ALA A 8 -29.16 -22.07 39.49
C ALA A 8 -29.22 -22.06 37.96
N VAL A 9 -29.76 -20.99 37.38
CA VAL A 9 -29.63 -20.71 35.95
C VAL A 9 -28.32 -19.96 35.77
N PHE A 10 -27.31 -20.62 35.21
CA PHE A 10 -26.12 -19.94 34.69
C PHE A 10 -26.47 -19.36 33.33
N CYS A 11 -26.60 -18.04 33.25
CA CYS A 11 -26.61 -17.33 31.97
C CYS A 11 -25.14 -17.06 31.59
N LEU A 12 -24.61 -17.84 30.65
CA LEU A 12 -23.35 -17.51 30.00
C LEU A 12 -23.64 -16.37 29.03
N LEU A 13 -23.32 -15.14 29.42
CA LEU A 13 -23.28 -14.02 28.48
C LEU A 13 -22.06 -14.25 27.58
N LEU A 14 -22.24 -14.95 26.47
CA LEU A 14 -21.31 -14.85 25.34
C LEU A 14 -21.27 -13.38 24.96
N ALA A 15 -20.09 -12.77 24.93
CA ALA A 15 -19.93 -11.41 24.46
C ALA A 15 -20.55 -11.30 23.06
N ILE A 16 -21.65 -10.58 22.93
CA ILE A 16 -22.10 -10.10 21.63
C ILE A 16 -21.11 -9.00 21.30
N GLU A 17 -20.15 -9.31 20.44
CA GLU A 17 -19.39 -8.25 19.77
C GLU A 17 -20.37 -7.55 18.83
N VAL A 18 -20.88 -6.39 19.24
CA VAL A 18 -21.59 -5.50 18.32
C VAL A 18 -20.50 -4.82 17.52
N HIS A 19 -20.19 -5.36 16.35
CA HIS A 19 -19.26 -4.72 15.44
C HIS A 19 -19.96 -3.54 14.76
N ALA A 20 -19.37 -2.35 14.89
CA ALA A 20 -19.95 -1.12 14.36
C ALA A 20 -19.40 -0.87 12.96
N GLN A 21 -20.27 -0.87 11.96
CA GLN A 21 -19.96 -0.38 10.62
C GLN A 21 -20.26 1.12 10.55
N PHE A 22 -19.38 1.88 9.87
CA PHE A 22 -19.67 3.27 9.53
C PHE A 22 -20.15 3.32 8.07
N LYS A 23 -21.38 3.77 7.84
CA LYS A 23 -21.96 3.89 6.51
C LYS A 23 -22.46 5.32 6.26
N ASN A 24 -21.99 5.93 5.18
CA ASN A 24 -22.48 7.20 4.67
C ASN A 24 -23.15 6.99 3.30
N GLU A 25 -24.44 7.27 3.21
CA GLU A 25 -25.27 7.08 2.01
C GLU A 25 -25.81 8.44 1.55
N GLY A 26 -24.94 9.27 0.98
CA GLY A 26 -25.37 10.53 0.34
C GLY A 26 -25.38 11.79 1.21
N VAL A 27 -24.84 11.78 2.43
CA VAL A 27 -24.74 13.00 3.26
C VAL A 27 -23.31 13.48 3.42
N TYR A 28 -23.16 14.72 3.90
CA TYR A 28 -21.88 15.29 4.30
C TYR A 28 -21.57 14.94 5.75
N ILE A 29 -20.44 14.27 5.99
CA ILE A 29 -19.91 13.99 7.31
C ILE A 29 -18.49 14.55 7.40
N ASN A 30 -18.19 15.24 8.50
CA ASN A 30 -16.86 15.77 8.78
C ASN A 30 -16.32 15.22 10.11
N ILE A 31 -15.26 14.43 10.04
CA ILE A 31 -14.48 14.04 11.21
C ILE A 31 -13.50 15.19 11.49
N THR A 32 -13.82 16.03 12.46
CA THR A 32 -13.08 17.25 12.76
C THR A 32 -11.70 16.98 13.38
N PRO A 33 -10.75 17.95 13.29
CA PRO A 33 -9.45 17.81 13.92
C PRO A 33 -9.53 17.42 15.40
N GLY A 34 -8.66 16.50 15.83
CA GLY A 34 -8.63 15.98 17.20
C GLY A 34 -9.75 15.00 17.57
N SER A 35 -10.69 14.73 16.65
CA SER A 35 -11.71 13.69 16.83
C SER A 35 -11.25 12.36 16.25
N SER A 36 -11.75 11.25 16.82
CA SER A 36 -11.48 9.90 16.31
C SER A 36 -12.79 9.15 16.11
N VAL A 37 -12.95 8.55 14.92
CA VAL A 37 -14.02 7.61 14.61
C VAL A 37 -13.40 6.23 14.42
N ILE A 38 -13.97 5.25 15.11
CA ILE A 38 -13.55 3.84 15.01
C ILE A 38 -14.74 3.04 14.50
N ALA A 39 -14.58 2.41 13.34
CA ALA A 39 -15.55 1.51 12.73
C ALA A 39 -14.96 0.11 12.66
N LEU A 40 -15.46 -0.82 13.47
CA LEU A 40 -14.89 -2.16 13.59
C LEU A 40 -15.19 -3.05 12.37
N ASP A 41 -16.33 -2.81 11.71
CA ASP A 41 -16.82 -3.59 10.56
C ASP A 41 -16.65 -2.89 9.21
N GLY A 42 -15.70 -1.96 9.16
CA GLY A 42 -15.36 -1.23 7.94
C GLY A 42 -16.10 0.08 7.81
N VAL A 43 -15.72 0.79 6.75
CA VAL A 43 -16.22 2.11 6.39
C VAL A 43 -16.73 2.04 4.96
N VAL A 44 -17.97 2.45 4.74
CA VAL A 44 -18.56 2.56 3.41
C VAL A 44 -19.06 3.97 3.18
N ASN A 45 -18.52 4.65 2.18
CA ASN A 45 -18.99 5.93 1.67
C ASN A 45 -19.54 5.70 0.25
N THR A 46 -20.84 5.91 0.06
CA THR A 46 -21.55 5.59 -1.18
C THR A 46 -22.64 6.62 -1.48
N ASP A 47 -23.27 6.47 -2.63
CA ASP A 47 -24.50 7.16 -3.05
C ASP A 47 -24.38 8.68 -3.01
N GLY A 48 -23.22 9.19 -3.46
CA GLY A 48 -22.91 10.63 -3.44
C GLY A 48 -22.52 11.19 -2.07
N GLY A 49 -22.25 10.34 -1.08
CA GLY A 49 -21.82 10.75 0.24
C GLY A 49 -20.48 11.49 0.21
N THR A 50 -20.34 12.54 1.02
CA THR A 50 -19.05 13.21 1.23
C THR A 50 -18.56 12.90 2.65
N LEU A 51 -17.45 12.19 2.76
CA LEU A 51 -16.75 11.95 4.02
C LEU A 51 -15.46 12.75 4.03
N THR A 52 -15.42 13.81 4.83
CA THR A 52 -14.22 14.60 5.10
C THR A 52 -13.56 14.10 6.38
N VAL A 53 -12.29 13.73 6.31
CA VAL A 53 -11.47 13.30 7.45
C VAL A 53 -10.38 14.33 7.69
N GLU A 54 -10.57 15.19 8.70
CA GLU A 54 -9.54 16.11 9.22
C GLU A 54 -8.99 15.64 10.58
N GLY A 55 -9.69 14.72 11.26
CA GLY A 55 -9.24 14.02 12.45
C GLY A 55 -8.67 12.64 12.13
N THR A 56 -9.10 11.62 12.87
CA THR A 56 -8.69 10.23 12.67
C THR A 56 -9.87 9.35 12.32
N LEU A 57 -9.74 8.56 11.26
CA LEU A 57 -10.62 7.45 10.92
C LEU A 57 -9.85 6.13 11.07
N ARG A 58 -10.37 5.22 11.87
CA ARG A 58 -9.77 3.90 12.08
C ARG A 58 -10.77 2.80 11.79
N THR A 59 -10.34 1.81 11.02
CA THR A 59 -11.04 0.54 10.89
C THR A 59 -10.05 -0.62 10.78
N PRO A 60 -10.26 -1.73 11.51
CA PRO A 60 -9.48 -2.94 11.31
C PRO A 60 -9.94 -3.73 10.06
N ALA A 61 -11.02 -3.30 9.41
CA ALA A 61 -11.60 -3.94 8.23
C ALA A 61 -11.45 -3.03 7.00
N ASP A 62 -12.29 -3.24 6.00
CA ASP A 62 -12.21 -2.59 4.69
C ASP A 62 -12.71 -1.14 4.74
N LEU A 63 -12.11 -0.28 3.90
CA LEU A 63 -12.65 1.02 3.54
C LEU A 63 -13.06 1.00 2.07
N THR A 64 -14.32 1.38 1.80
CA THR A 64 -14.88 1.46 0.46
C THR A 64 -15.47 2.85 0.19
N ASN A 65 -14.98 3.51 -0.85
CA ASN A 65 -15.52 4.75 -1.40
C ASN A 65 -16.01 4.49 -2.83
N THR A 66 -17.30 4.60 -3.10
CA THR A 66 -17.91 4.14 -4.36
C THR A 66 -19.14 4.96 -4.74
N THR A 67 -19.80 4.63 -5.85
CA THR A 67 -21.09 5.20 -6.29
C THR A 67 -21.14 6.74 -6.18
N SER A 68 -20.22 7.41 -6.88
CA SER A 68 -20.10 8.89 -6.93
C SER A 68 -19.83 9.57 -5.58
N ALA A 69 -19.43 8.83 -4.56
CA ALA A 69 -19.06 9.39 -3.27
C ALA A 69 -17.69 10.09 -3.32
N THR A 70 -17.46 10.98 -2.36
CA THR A 70 -16.20 11.72 -2.20
C THR A 70 -15.61 11.43 -0.83
N LEU A 71 -14.40 10.88 -0.81
CA LEU A 71 -13.55 10.79 0.37
C LEU A 71 -12.49 11.88 0.28
N GLN A 72 -12.26 12.64 1.35
CA GLN A 72 -11.33 13.76 1.31
C GLN A 72 -10.81 14.17 2.68
N GLY A 73 -9.84 15.08 2.72
CA GLY A 73 -9.38 15.76 3.94
C GLY A 73 -7.89 15.53 4.21
N ASN A 74 -7.36 16.16 5.25
CA ASN A 74 -5.93 16.13 5.60
C ASN A 74 -5.62 15.29 6.83
N GLY A 75 -6.59 14.50 7.29
CA GLY A 75 -6.50 13.70 8.51
C GLY A 75 -5.76 12.37 8.33
N GLN A 76 -5.99 11.48 9.29
CA GLN A 76 -5.31 10.20 9.38
C GLN A 76 -6.28 9.04 9.15
N TYR A 77 -5.87 8.08 8.34
CA TYR A 77 -6.60 6.84 8.09
C TYR A 77 -5.77 5.68 8.62
N PHE A 78 -6.37 4.82 9.45
CA PHE A 78 -5.75 3.57 9.89
C PHE A 78 -6.63 2.40 9.43
N ILE A 79 -6.12 1.64 8.45
CA ILE A 79 -6.90 0.63 7.73
C ILE A 79 -6.27 -0.74 7.96
N GLY A 80 -7.05 -1.68 8.48
CA GLY A 80 -6.61 -3.07 8.70
C GLY A 80 -6.89 -3.99 7.53
N GLY A 81 -7.95 -3.71 6.76
CA GLY A 81 -8.39 -4.48 5.61
C GLY A 81 -7.98 -3.88 4.27
N ASN A 82 -8.85 -4.04 3.28
CA ASN A 82 -8.67 -3.54 1.92
C ASN A 82 -9.02 -2.05 1.82
N TRP A 83 -8.42 -1.39 0.83
CA TRP A 83 -8.82 -0.06 0.40
C TRP A 83 -9.42 -0.14 -1.00
N THR A 84 -10.62 0.38 -1.18
CA THR A 84 -11.28 0.44 -2.49
C THR A 84 -11.83 1.82 -2.73
N ASN A 85 -11.26 2.52 -3.71
CA ASN A 85 -11.78 3.78 -4.22
C ASN A 85 -12.23 3.61 -5.68
N ASP A 86 -13.53 3.39 -5.87
CA ASP A 86 -14.18 3.36 -7.19
C ASP A 86 -14.92 4.68 -7.48
N ALA A 87 -14.55 5.75 -6.78
CA ALA A 87 -15.13 7.08 -6.89
C ALA A 87 -14.04 8.16 -6.75
N VAL A 88 -14.26 9.23 -5.98
CA VAL A 88 -13.29 10.32 -5.83
C VAL A 88 -12.64 10.28 -4.46
N PHE A 89 -11.30 10.20 -4.44
CA PHE A 89 -10.47 10.39 -3.26
C PHE A 89 -9.57 11.62 -3.43
N ASN A 90 -9.88 12.69 -2.70
CA ASN A 90 -9.03 13.88 -2.64
C ASN A 90 -8.10 13.77 -1.42
N ALA A 91 -6.90 13.21 -1.62
CA ALA A 91 -5.98 12.91 -0.53
C ALA A 91 -5.51 14.11 0.30
N GLY A 92 -5.56 15.34 -0.23
CA GLY A 92 -5.07 16.53 0.48
C GLY A 92 -3.64 16.32 0.97
N MET A 93 -3.41 16.58 2.26
CA MET A 93 -2.17 16.23 2.97
C MET A 93 -2.37 15.08 3.96
N SER A 94 -3.29 14.15 3.68
CA SER A 94 -3.60 13.04 4.59
C SER A 94 -2.49 12.00 4.69
N SER A 95 -2.53 11.24 5.78
CA SER A 95 -1.70 10.04 5.97
C SER A 95 -2.58 8.80 6.04
N VAL A 96 -2.28 7.79 5.22
CA VAL A 96 -2.92 6.48 5.27
C VAL A 96 -1.93 5.47 5.82
N THR A 97 -2.28 4.80 6.91
CA THR A 97 -1.48 3.74 7.51
C THR A 97 -2.22 2.41 7.40
N PHE A 98 -1.63 1.46 6.69
CA PHE A 98 -2.09 0.07 6.70
C PHE A 98 -1.55 -0.64 7.94
N THR A 99 -2.44 -1.25 8.70
CA THR A 99 -2.15 -1.89 9.99
C THR A 99 -2.72 -3.31 10.03
N GLY A 100 -2.62 -3.97 11.18
CA GLY A 100 -3.24 -5.28 11.42
C GLY A 100 -2.41 -6.45 10.89
N ASP A 101 -3.00 -7.65 10.95
CA ASP A 101 -2.34 -8.93 10.69
C ASP A 101 -2.78 -9.61 9.38
N GLN A 102 -3.78 -9.05 8.69
CA GLN A 102 -4.28 -9.56 7.42
C GLN A 102 -3.59 -8.90 6.24
N GLY A 103 -3.46 -9.60 5.11
CA GLY A 103 -3.08 -8.94 3.85
C GLY A 103 -4.12 -7.91 3.41
N SER A 104 -3.69 -6.86 2.73
CA SER A 104 -4.54 -5.77 2.24
C SER A 104 -4.39 -5.65 0.72
N MET A 105 -5.51 -5.54 0.01
CA MET A 105 -5.53 -5.17 -1.40
C MET A 105 -5.92 -3.70 -1.54
N VAL A 106 -5.26 -2.97 -2.44
CA VAL A 106 -5.53 -1.56 -2.70
C VAL A 106 -5.98 -1.36 -4.14
N THR A 107 -7.21 -0.89 -4.30
CA THR A 107 -7.72 -0.29 -5.54
C THR A 107 -7.78 1.22 -5.32
N SER A 108 -6.85 1.95 -5.92
CA SER A 108 -6.72 3.40 -5.78
C SER A 108 -7.75 4.17 -6.61
N GLY A 109 -8.24 3.57 -7.70
CA GLY A 109 -9.11 4.25 -8.67
C GLY A 109 -8.36 5.30 -9.50
N GLY A 110 -7.02 5.25 -9.50
CA GLY A 110 -6.16 6.25 -10.13
C GLY A 110 -5.91 7.51 -9.29
N ASP A 111 -6.57 7.66 -8.14
CA ASP A 111 -6.29 8.75 -7.21
C ASP A 111 -5.04 8.47 -6.38
N ALA A 112 -4.23 9.50 -6.15
CA ALA A 112 -2.99 9.36 -5.38
C ALA A 112 -3.25 9.32 -3.88
N PHE A 113 -2.42 8.58 -3.15
CA PHE A 113 -2.21 8.82 -1.72
C PHE A 113 -1.23 9.98 -1.55
N TYR A 114 -1.35 10.75 -0.47
CA TYR A 114 -0.34 11.77 -0.14
C TYR A 114 0.82 11.12 0.63
N ASP A 115 0.59 10.74 1.89
CA ASP A 115 1.50 9.88 2.67
C ASP A 115 0.90 8.50 2.87
N LEU A 116 1.73 7.46 2.72
CA LEU A 116 1.37 6.06 2.92
C LEU A 116 2.37 5.40 3.88
N SER A 117 1.87 4.69 4.89
CA SER A 117 2.70 3.94 5.83
C SER A 117 2.26 2.49 5.93
N LEU A 118 3.23 1.57 6.01
CA LEU A 118 3.00 0.17 6.35
C LEU A 118 3.47 -0.10 7.77
N ASP A 119 2.50 -0.34 8.66
CA ASP A 119 2.68 -0.73 10.07
C ASP A 119 1.84 -1.98 10.36
N LYS A 120 1.97 -2.98 9.48
CA LYS A 120 1.28 -4.25 9.60
C LYS A 120 2.10 -5.17 10.50
N THR A 121 1.43 -5.94 11.35
CA THR A 121 2.12 -6.96 12.15
C THR A 121 2.50 -8.17 11.28
N THR A 122 1.67 -8.46 10.28
CA THR A 122 1.87 -9.48 9.23
C THR A 122 1.02 -9.12 8.02
N GLY A 123 1.30 -9.77 6.89
CA GLY A 123 0.52 -9.63 5.67
C GLY A 123 1.02 -8.49 4.79
N ASP A 124 0.97 -8.72 3.49
CA ASP A 124 1.48 -7.78 2.50
C ASP A 124 0.39 -6.79 2.07
N LEU A 125 0.81 -5.67 1.49
CA LEU A 125 -0.06 -4.75 0.74
C LEU A 125 0.07 -5.08 -0.76
N THR A 126 -0.99 -5.53 -1.41
CA THR A 126 -0.98 -5.87 -2.84
C THR A 126 -1.72 -4.80 -3.64
N LEU A 127 -1.13 -4.35 -4.74
CA LEU A 127 -1.76 -3.40 -5.65
C LEU A 127 -2.74 -4.11 -6.59
N ALA A 128 -3.98 -3.61 -6.65
CA ALA A 128 -4.98 -4.06 -7.63
C ALA A 128 -4.93 -3.25 -8.94
N ASP A 129 -4.44 -2.01 -8.87
CA ASP A 129 -4.25 -1.09 -9.98
C ASP A 129 -2.95 -0.28 -9.83
N ASP A 130 -2.56 0.47 -10.87
CA ASP A 130 -1.44 1.41 -10.79
C ASP A 130 -1.71 2.43 -9.69
N MET A 131 -0.73 2.65 -8.81
CA MET A 131 -0.87 3.50 -7.63
C MET A 131 0.22 4.57 -7.57
N ASN A 132 -0.15 5.77 -7.09
CA ASN A 132 0.78 6.86 -6.83
C ASN A 132 0.77 7.26 -5.35
N VAL A 133 1.96 7.46 -4.78
CA VAL A 133 2.18 8.08 -3.48
C VAL A 133 2.92 9.39 -3.71
N ALA A 134 2.17 10.49 -3.60
CA ALA A 134 2.62 11.82 -4.00
C ALA A 134 3.71 12.42 -3.10
N ASN A 135 3.84 11.96 -1.86
CA ASN A 135 4.85 12.43 -0.91
C ASN A 135 5.73 11.29 -0.37
N THR A 136 5.34 10.64 0.73
CA THR A 136 6.19 9.64 1.39
C THR A 136 5.53 8.28 1.50
N LEU A 137 6.25 7.23 1.11
CA LEU A 137 6.01 5.85 1.50
C LEU A 137 6.95 5.47 2.65
N ASP A 138 6.40 5.07 3.78
CA ASP A 138 7.17 4.72 4.98
C ASP A 138 6.92 3.28 5.45
N PHE A 139 7.97 2.46 5.53
CA PHE A 139 7.90 1.12 6.10
C PHE A 139 8.24 1.16 7.60
N GLN A 140 7.24 1.02 8.47
CA GLN A 140 7.38 1.20 9.92
C GLN A 140 7.65 -0.13 10.65
N ALA A 141 7.02 -1.21 10.21
CA ALA A 141 7.19 -2.55 10.76
C ALA A 141 8.05 -3.45 9.86
N ALA A 142 8.73 -4.42 10.48
CA ALA A 142 9.44 -5.48 9.76
C ALA A 142 8.47 -6.41 9.03
N ASP A 143 8.97 -7.17 8.05
CA ASP A 143 8.18 -8.13 7.27
C ASP A 143 6.95 -7.50 6.57
N ASN A 144 7.10 -6.25 6.13
CA ASN A 144 6.07 -5.48 5.44
C ASN A 144 6.51 -5.24 3.99
N TYR A 145 5.74 -5.78 3.06
CA TYR A 145 6.04 -5.67 1.63
C TYR A 145 4.88 -5.00 0.89
N ILE A 146 5.21 -4.19 -0.12
CA ILE A 146 4.23 -3.81 -1.15
C ILE A 146 4.45 -4.72 -2.36
N VAL A 147 3.46 -5.54 -2.68
CA VAL A 147 3.46 -6.46 -3.81
C VAL A 147 2.85 -5.77 -5.01
N LEU A 148 3.66 -5.63 -6.06
CA LEU A 148 3.27 -4.90 -7.28
C LEU A 148 2.34 -5.70 -8.19
N ASP A 149 2.49 -7.02 -8.22
CA ASP A 149 1.94 -7.87 -9.27
C ASP A 149 2.25 -7.28 -10.66
N ASN A 150 1.22 -6.90 -11.43
CA ASN A 150 1.38 -6.32 -12.76
C ASN A 150 1.23 -4.79 -12.78
N ASN A 151 1.12 -4.16 -11.60
CA ASN A 151 0.81 -2.74 -11.45
C ASN A 151 2.03 -1.93 -11.04
N ASN A 152 2.12 -0.71 -11.54
CA ASN A 152 3.17 0.22 -11.22
C ASN A 152 2.88 0.97 -9.92
N LEU A 153 3.95 1.20 -9.15
CA LEU A 153 3.92 2.03 -7.95
C LEU A 153 4.81 3.24 -8.17
N GLN A 154 4.22 4.43 -8.34
CA GLN A 154 4.98 5.67 -8.38
C GLN A 154 5.12 6.27 -6.99
N VAL A 155 6.34 6.63 -6.58
CA VAL A 155 6.61 7.21 -5.26
C VAL A 155 7.68 8.29 -5.32
N LEU A 156 7.43 9.41 -4.65
CA LEU A 156 8.39 10.49 -4.53
C LEU A 156 9.51 10.15 -3.52
N HIS A 157 9.16 9.88 -2.26
CA HIS A 157 10.11 9.53 -1.19
C HIS A 157 9.78 8.18 -0.55
N ILE A 158 10.82 7.38 -0.25
CA ILE A 158 10.65 6.10 0.45
C ILE A 158 11.57 6.08 1.67
N THR A 159 11.03 5.72 2.84
CA THR A 159 11.76 5.60 4.10
C THR A 159 11.50 4.26 4.77
N GLY A 160 12.36 3.90 5.73
CA GLY A 160 12.19 2.69 6.54
C GLY A 160 12.45 1.37 5.82
N TYR A 161 12.83 1.37 4.54
CA TYR A 161 13.07 0.14 3.78
C TYR A 161 14.36 -0.59 4.22
N ASP A 162 14.33 -1.92 4.15
CA ASP A 162 15.50 -2.80 4.32
C ASP A 162 15.20 -4.21 3.74
N ALA A 163 16.07 -5.18 4.03
CA ALA A 163 15.92 -6.55 3.53
C ALA A 163 14.61 -7.24 3.93
N THR A 164 13.99 -6.82 5.04
CA THR A 164 12.73 -7.36 5.57
C THR A 164 11.50 -6.53 5.18
N ARG A 165 11.70 -5.35 4.56
CA ARG A 165 10.59 -4.46 4.19
C ARG A 165 10.94 -3.59 2.99
N HIS A 166 10.30 -3.88 1.87
CA HIS A 166 10.62 -3.30 0.57
C HIS A 166 9.49 -3.56 -0.42
N VAL A 167 9.63 -3.04 -1.65
CA VAL A 167 8.68 -3.27 -2.74
C VAL A 167 9.00 -4.58 -3.45
N ARG A 168 8.04 -5.49 -3.57
CA ARG A 168 8.17 -6.79 -4.24
C ARG A 168 7.62 -6.76 -5.67
N SER A 169 8.48 -7.04 -6.63
CA SER A 169 8.11 -7.19 -8.04
C SER A 169 7.79 -8.65 -8.39
N THR A 170 6.60 -9.10 -8.01
CA THR A 170 6.10 -10.48 -8.23
C THR A 170 5.61 -10.74 -9.66
N GLY A 171 5.27 -9.69 -10.41
CA GLY A 171 4.85 -9.75 -11.81
C GLY A 171 5.59 -8.74 -12.69
N THR A 172 4.86 -8.09 -13.60
CA THR A 172 5.43 -7.12 -14.55
C THR A 172 5.43 -5.67 -14.07
N GLY A 173 4.87 -5.39 -12.90
CA GLY A 173 4.81 -4.04 -12.32
C GLY A 173 6.19 -3.51 -11.91
N PHE A 174 6.34 -2.18 -11.95
CA PHE A 174 7.57 -1.47 -11.62
C PHE A 174 7.40 -0.55 -10.41
N LEU A 175 8.47 -0.40 -9.62
CA LEU A 175 8.62 0.76 -8.76
C LEU A 175 9.12 1.93 -9.60
N VAL A 176 8.40 3.04 -9.58
CA VAL A 176 8.65 4.22 -10.42
C VAL A 176 9.04 5.40 -9.53
N ARG A 177 10.18 6.02 -9.81
CA ARG A 177 10.66 7.19 -9.06
C ARG A 177 11.34 8.20 -9.98
N THR A 178 11.27 9.47 -9.62
CA THR A 178 12.04 10.53 -10.28
C THR A 178 13.51 10.44 -9.89
N VAL A 179 14.40 10.42 -10.89
CA VAL A 179 15.85 10.39 -10.72
C VAL A 179 16.47 11.60 -11.44
N GLY A 180 17.27 12.36 -10.70
CA GLY A 180 18.13 13.42 -11.22
C GLY A 180 19.58 13.18 -10.81
N GLY A 181 20.37 14.25 -10.68
CA GLY A 181 21.82 14.11 -10.41
C GLY A 181 22.18 13.49 -9.05
N SER A 182 21.27 13.49 -8.08
CA SER A 182 21.47 12.85 -6.78
C SER A 182 21.10 11.37 -6.84
N PRO A 183 21.83 10.47 -6.14
CA PRO A 183 21.48 9.05 -6.05
C PRO A 183 20.09 8.81 -5.46
N VAL A 184 19.33 7.92 -6.09
CA VAL A 184 17.99 7.50 -5.70
C VAL A 184 17.96 5.98 -5.60
N VAL A 185 17.61 5.46 -4.43
CA VAL A 185 17.51 4.01 -4.19
C VAL A 185 16.12 3.49 -4.58
N PHE A 186 16.07 2.44 -5.36
CA PHE A 186 14.88 1.64 -5.63
C PHE A 186 14.93 0.41 -4.72
N PRO A 187 14.25 0.42 -3.55
CA PRO A 187 14.21 -0.72 -2.65
C PRO A 187 13.27 -1.79 -3.21
N VAL A 188 13.74 -2.50 -4.23
CA VAL A 188 13.01 -3.59 -4.89
C VAL A 188 13.58 -4.95 -4.50
N GLY A 189 12.73 -5.97 -4.57
CA GLY A 189 13.08 -7.36 -4.35
C GLY A 189 12.02 -8.28 -4.96
N ASN A 190 12.27 -9.59 -4.94
CA ASN A 190 11.23 -10.60 -5.19
C ASN A 190 11.32 -11.67 -4.09
N THR A 191 12.03 -12.78 -4.32
CA THR A 191 12.34 -13.73 -3.23
C THR A 191 13.36 -13.19 -2.24
N SER A 192 14.26 -12.31 -2.66
CA SER A 192 15.17 -11.57 -1.78
C SER A 192 15.25 -10.08 -2.16
N TYR A 193 15.83 -9.28 -1.26
CA TYR A 193 15.98 -7.84 -1.42
C TYR A 193 17.17 -7.50 -2.33
N ASN A 194 16.91 -6.95 -3.51
CA ASN A 194 17.91 -6.70 -4.54
C ASN A 194 17.80 -5.25 -5.05
N PRO A 195 18.13 -4.24 -4.22
CA PRO A 195 17.90 -2.85 -4.59
C PRO A 195 18.83 -2.39 -5.71
N ALA A 196 18.39 -1.34 -6.40
CA ALA A 196 19.21 -0.59 -7.34
C ALA A 196 19.33 0.86 -6.88
N THR A 197 20.47 1.50 -7.10
CA THR A 197 20.66 2.93 -6.90
C THR A 197 20.98 3.56 -8.23
N LEU A 198 20.19 4.56 -8.61
CA LEU A 198 20.33 5.29 -9.87
C LEU A 198 20.67 6.75 -9.60
N SER A 199 21.54 7.34 -10.41
CA SER A 199 21.64 8.79 -10.57
C SER A 199 21.65 9.13 -12.06
N ASN A 200 21.06 10.26 -12.43
CA ASN A 200 20.96 10.72 -13.80
C ASN A 200 21.59 12.11 -13.92
N ALA A 201 22.78 12.20 -14.50
CA ALA A 201 23.48 13.47 -14.72
C ALA A 201 22.88 14.29 -15.88
N GLY A 202 21.97 13.69 -16.66
CA GLY A 202 21.18 14.33 -17.70
C GLY A 202 19.95 15.07 -17.15
N ALA A 203 18.88 15.13 -17.95
CA ALA A 203 17.62 15.73 -17.52
C ALA A 203 16.93 14.82 -16.50
N SER A 204 16.41 15.39 -15.40
CA SER A 204 15.65 14.61 -14.41
C SER A 204 14.44 13.96 -15.07
N ASP A 205 14.22 12.67 -14.81
CA ASP A 205 13.12 11.91 -15.41
C ASP A 205 12.61 10.81 -14.46
N LEU A 206 11.47 10.21 -14.79
CA LEU A 206 10.96 9.01 -14.15
C LEU A 206 11.73 7.78 -14.64
N TYR A 207 12.14 6.93 -13.71
CA TYR A 207 12.69 5.62 -13.99
C TYR A 207 11.84 4.53 -13.36
N PHE A 208 11.69 3.44 -14.10
CA PHE A 208 10.92 2.26 -13.74
C PHE A 208 11.91 1.15 -13.40
N VAL A 209 11.85 0.61 -12.20
CA VAL A 209 12.77 -0.46 -11.77
C VAL A 209 11.99 -1.63 -11.17
N ARG A 210 12.30 -2.84 -11.63
CA ARG A 210 11.88 -4.10 -11.01
C ARG A 210 12.98 -5.16 -11.09
N VAL A 211 12.88 -6.18 -10.26
CA VAL A 211 13.79 -7.33 -10.28
C VAL A 211 13.02 -8.64 -10.45
N ALA A 212 13.56 -9.56 -11.25
CA ALA A 212 13.03 -10.91 -11.39
C ALA A 212 14.03 -11.95 -10.92
N ASP A 213 13.53 -13.06 -10.37
CA ASP A 213 14.32 -14.20 -9.88
C ASP A 213 14.67 -15.20 -10.98
N ALA A 214 15.03 -14.68 -12.14
CA ALA A 214 15.48 -15.47 -13.28
C ALA A 214 16.28 -14.60 -14.23
N VAL A 215 17.22 -15.23 -14.93
CA VAL A 215 17.75 -14.72 -16.21
C VAL A 215 17.03 -15.48 -17.31
N LEU A 216 16.41 -14.77 -18.24
CA LEU A 216 15.69 -15.37 -19.36
C LEU A 216 16.60 -15.43 -20.59
N SER A 217 16.34 -16.39 -21.49
CA SER A 217 17.17 -16.64 -22.67
C SER A 217 17.35 -15.43 -23.59
N ASP A 218 16.37 -14.53 -23.62
CA ASP A 218 16.40 -13.30 -24.42
C ASP A 218 16.51 -12.04 -23.52
N GLY A 219 16.92 -12.21 -22.26
CA GLY A 219 17.03 -11.15 -21.25
C GLY A 219 15.68 -10.81 -20.61
N ASP A 220 14.68 -10.46 -21.42
CA ASP A 220 13.33 -10.07 -20.98
C ASP A 220 12.23 -11.06 -21.34
N ALA A 221 12.54 -12.04 -22.20
CA ALA A 221 11.62 -13.08 -22.62
C ALA A 221 12.31 -14.45 -22.76
N GLY A 222 11.48 -15.48 -22.96
CA GLY A 222 11.94 -16.84 -23.21
C GLY A 222 12.05 -17.69 -21.95
N ALA A 223 12.79 -18.79 -22.05
CA ALA A 223 12.91 -19.76 -20.96
C ALA A 223 13.95 -19.29 -19.93
N PRO A 224 13.76 -19.55 -18.62
CA PRO A 224 14.79 -19.32 -17.62
C PRO A 224 16.06 -20.13 -17.90
N LEU A 225 17.21 -19.48 -17.78
CA LEU A 225 18.50 -20.15 -17.77
C LEU A 225 18.72 -20.82 -16.41
N THR A 226 18.98 -22.11 -16.40
CA THR A 226 19.11 -22.91 -15.16
C THR A 226 20.54 -23.40 -14.89
N ALA A 227 21.51 -23.02 -15.72
CA ALA A 227 22.91 -23.38 -15.58
C ALA A 227 23.79 -22.19 -16.03
N ASP A 228 24.93 -22.02 -15.36
CA ASP A 228 25.94 -20.98 -15.65
C ASP A 228 25.37 -19.54 -15.75
N ALA A 229 24.34 -19.24 -14.96
CA ALA A 229 23.67 -17.94 -14.91
C ALA A 229 23.60 -17.41 -13.47
N VAL A 230 23.43 -16.09 -13.33
CA VAL A 230 23.01 -15.47 -12.07
C VAL A 230 21.50 -15.65 -11.86
N ASP A 231 21.03 -15.51 -10.63
CA ASP A 231 19.62 -15.77 -10.30
C ASP A 231 18.72 -14.53 -10.35
N ARG A 232 19.24 -13.37 -10.83
CA ARG A 232 18.56 -12.08 -10.77
C ARG A 232 18.73 -11.28 -12.06
N THR A 233 17.65 -10.63 -12.49
CA THR A 233 17.64 -9.66 -13.59
C THR A 233 16.96 -8.38 -13.15
N TRP A 234 17.63 -7.23 -13.32
CA TRP A 234 17.04 -5.91 -13.12
C TRP A 234 16.53 -5.38 -14.44
N PHE A 235 15.25 -4.99 -14.46
CA PHE A 235 14.62 -4.30 -15.58
C PHE A 235 14.55 -2.82 -15.24
N ILE A 236 15.08 -1.98 -16.13
CA ILE A 236 15.17 -0.54 -15.95
C ILE A 236 14.68 0.15 -17.22
N GLU A 237 13.68 1.02 -17.09
CA GLU A 237 13.13 1.80 -18.19
C GLU A 237 13.16 3.30 -17.83
N GLU A 238 13.31 4.14 -18.85
CA GLU A 238 13.22 5.61 -18.76
C GLU A 238 11.83 6.05 -19.24
N GLY A 239 11.21 7.01 -18.55
CA GLY A 239 9.86 7.47 -18.84
C GLY A 239 9.77 8.30 -20.13
N THR A 240 10.73 9.20 -20.34
CA THR A 240 10.86 10.03 -21.53
C THR A 240 12.12 9.62 -22.28
N PRO A 241 12.02 9.01 -23.47
CA PRO A 241 13.20 8.59 -24.21
C PRO A 241 14.16 9.75 -24.50
N ASP A 242 15.46 9.43 -24.45
CA ASP A 242 16.60 10.30 -24.71
C ASP A 242 16.89 11.34 -23.61
N GLY A 243 18.19 11.65 -23.44
CA GLY A 243 18.64 12.69 -22.51
C GLY A 243 19.10 12.19 -21.14
N SER A 244 19.08 10.87 -20.93
CA SER A 244 19.70 10.20 -19.78
C SER A 244 21.23 10.17 -19.84
N ASP A 245 21.85 10.34 -18.66
CA ASP A 245 23.24 10.01 -18.37
C ASP A 245 23.25 9.23 -17.05
N LEU A 246 22.85 7.96 -17.15
CA LEU A 246 22.51 7.12 -16.01
C LEU A 246 23.73 6.40 -15.43
N THR A 247 23.94 6.58 -14.12
CA THR A 247 24.81 5.72 -13.32
C THR A 247 23.95 4.73 -12.53
N LEU A 248 24.30 3.45 -12.61
CA LEU A 248 23.59 2.35 -11.96
C LEU A 248 24.52 1.58 -11.01
N GLU A 249 24.06 1.38 -9.79
CA GLU A 249 24.62 0.45 -8.81
C GLU A 249 23.55 -0.57 -8.40
N VAL A 250 23.83 -1.86 -8.50
CA VAL A 250 22.91 -2.93 -8.06
C VAL A 250 23.54 -3.72 -6.92
N GLN A 251 22.71 -4.14 -5.96
CA GLN A 251 23.15 -4.92 -4.81
C GLN A 251 22.49 -6.29 -4.79
N TRP A 252 23.33 -7.32 -4.63
CA TRP A 252 22.88 -8.69 -4.42
C TRP A 252 22.88 -9.00 -2.92
N ASN A 253 21.70 -9.21 -2.33
CA ASN A 253 21.53 -9.72 -0.97
C ASN A 253 20.78 -11.05 -0.95
#